data_AF-A0A1F5G0R0-F1
#
_entry.id   AF-A0A1F5G0R0-F1
#
_cell.length_a   1.000
_cell.length_b   1.000
_cell.length_c   1.000
_cell.angle_alpha   90.00
_cell.angle_beta   90.00
_cell.angle_gamma   90.00
#
_symmetry.space_group_name_H-M   'P 1'
#
loop_
_entity.id
_entity.type
_entity.pdbx_description
1 polymer ?
#
loop_
_entity_poly.entity_id
_entity_poly.type
_entity_poly.pdbx_seq_one_letter_code
_entity_poly.pdbx_strand_id
1 'polypeptide(L)'
;MAKEEKMLEEAREFEEKVVQVSRVSKKTKGGNRIGFSVIVVVGDKKGRVGVGLGKARDVASAIRKGILLAKKRLITVPLIRGTIPHDIYIKRGAAKVLLKPAPEGSGVIAGGAVRVVVEAAGIRNISSKVLGTKNPASNIYATLEALSSLMK
;
A
#
# COMPACT_ATOMS: atom_id res chain seq x y z
N MET A 1 -28.15 14.11 -5.33
CA MET A 1 -27.38 14.88 -6.33
C MET A 1 -26.03 15.35 -5.77
N ALA A 2 -25.91 16.43 -5.00
CA ALA A 2 -24.60 16.93 -4.52
C ALA A 2 -23.76 15.94 -3.66
N LYS A 3 -24.40 15.03 -2.92
CA LYS A 3 -23.72 13.99 -2.11
C LYS A 3 -23.19 12.83 -2.96
N GLU A 4 -23.88 12.55 -4.06
CA GLU A 4 -23.53 11.51 -5.04
C GLU A 4 -22.37 11.98 -5.93
N GLU A 5 -22.40 13.24 -6.35
CA GLU A 5 -21.31 13.87 -7.11
C GLU A 5 -20.02 13.92 -6.29
N LYS A 6 -20.09 14.29 -4.99
CA LYS A 6 -18.92 14.26 -4.09
C LYS A 6 -18.32 12.86 -3.92
N MET A 7 -19.16 11.82 -3.82
CA MET A 7 -18.69 10.44 -3.73
C MET A 7 -18.05 9.96 -5.04
N LEU A 8 -18.55 10.41 -6.19
CA LEU A 8 -18.00 10.08 -7.51
C LEU A 8 -16.67 10.80 -7.78
N GLU A 9 -16.52 12.02 -7.28
CA GLU A 9 -15.30 12.82 -7.37
C GLU A 9 -14.19 12.26 -6.46
N GLU A 10 -14.52 11.89 -5.21
CA GLU A 10 -13.60 11.15 -4.33
C GLU A 10 -13.19 9.79 -4.92
N ALA A 11 -14.10 9.11 -5.63
CA ALA A 11 -13.77 7.86 -6.32
C ALA A 11 -12.81 8.06 -7.50
N ARG A 12 -12.79 9.24 -8.12
CA ARG A 12 -11.89 9.59 -9.23
C ARG A 12 -10.51 10.01 -8.76
N GLU A 13 -10.38 10.54 -7.55
CA GLU A 13 -9.08 11.06 -7.07
C GLU A 13 -8.12 9.97 -6.60
N PHE A 14 -8.62 8.83 -6.13
CA PHE A 14 -7.79 7.75 -5.60
C PHE A 14 -7.61 6.61 -6.59
N GLU A 15 -6.36 6.30 -6.91
CA GLU A 15 -5.98 5.10 -7.65
C GLU A 15 -5.92 3.89 -6.70
N GLU A 16 -6.52 2.79 -7.13
CA GLU A 16 -6.66 1.57 -6.34
C GLU A 16 -5.86 0.45 -7.01
N LYS A 17 -4.85 -0.11 -6.32
CA LYS A 17 -4.03 -1.23 -6.81
C LYS A 17 -4.17 -2.44 -5.90
N VAL A 18 -4.51 -3.58 -6.49
CA VAL A 18 -4.53 -4.88 -5.81
C VAL A 18 -3.13 -5.48 -5.86
N VAL A 19 -2.52 -5.74 -4.70
CA VAL A 19 -1.17 -6.31 -4.63
C VAL A 19 -1.19 -7.83 -4.62
N GLN A 20 -2.04 -8.40 -3.76
CA GLN A 20 -2.08 -9.84 -3.57
C GLN A 20 -3.49 -10.30 -3.27
N VAL A 21 -3.88 -11.39 -3.92
CA VAL A 21 -5.08 -12.15 -3.63
C VAL A 21 -4.63 -13.52 -3.11
N SER A 22 -5.17 -13.95 -1.98
CA SER A 22 -4.85 -15.24 -1.35
C SER A 22 -6.12 -15.98 -0.99
N ARG A 23 -6.23 -17.23 -1.47
CA ARG A 23 -7.27 -18.14 -1.01
C ARG A 23 -6.87 -18.70 0.35
N VAL A 24 -7.70 -18.48 1.36
CA VAL A 24 -7.50 -18.99 2.72
C VAL A 24 -8.59 -20.00 3.06
N SER A 25 -8.25 -21.02 3.84
CA SER A 25 -9.19 -22.08 4.21
C SER A 25 -9.16 -22.33 5.72
N LYS A 26 -10.35 -22.45 6.33
CA LYS A 26 -10.51 -22.92 7.71
C LYS A 26 -11.02 -24.35 7.68
N LYS A 27 -10.33 -25.28 8.34
CA LYS A 27 -10.78 -26.67 8.49
C LYS A 27 -11.98 -26.75 9.45
N THR A 28 -12.97 -27.53 9.10
CA THR A 28 -14.18 -27.82 9.90
C THR A 28 -14.48 -29.31 9.86
N LYS A 29 -15.36 -29.78 10.76
CA LYS A 29 -15.76 -31.21 10.82
C LYS A 29 -16.30 -31.74 9.48
N GLY A 30 -17.01 -30.90 8.71
CA GLY A 30 -17.61 -31.26 7.42
C GLY A 30 -16.80 -30.85 6.18
N GLY A 31 -15.54 -30.40 6.33
CA GLY A 31 -14.70 -30.00 5.18
C GLY A 31 -13.98 -28.67 5.38
N ASN A 32 -13.69 -27.98 4.28
CA ASN A 32 -12.91 -26.73 4.29
C ASN A 32 -13.80 -25.52 3.98
N ARG A 33 -13.91 -24.59 4.94
CA ARG A 33 -14.54 -23.30 4.69
C ARG A 33 -13.52 -22.38 4.03
N ILE A 34 -13.70 -22.13 2.74
CA ILE A 34 -12.84 -21.23 1.96
C ILE A 34 -13.24 -19.76 2.14
N GLY A 35 -12.28 -18.87 1.94
CA GLY A 35 -12.45 -17.44 1.76
C GLY A 35 -11.26 -16.84 1.02
N PHE A 36 -11.36 -15.56 0.71
CA PHE A 36 -10.32 -14.81 0.02
C PHE A 36 -9.86 -13.64 0.89
N SER A 37 -8.55 -13.48 0.99
CA SER A 37 -7.87 -12.34 1.60
C SER A 37 -7.21 -11.54 0.49
N VAL A 38 -7.39 -10.23 0.50
CA VAL A 38 -6.84 -9.31 -0.51
C VAL A 38 -6.13 -8.17 0.18
N ILE A 39 -4.96 -7.80 -0.32
CA ILE A 39 -4.24 -6.60 0.09
C ILE A 39 -4.38 -5.56 -1.02
N VAL A 40 -4.96 -4.43 -0.67
CA VAL A 40 -5.20 -3.30 -1.58
C VAL A 40 -4.42 -2.10 -1.08
N VAL A 41 -3.80 -1.40 -2.00
CA VAL A 41 -3.15 -0.10 -1.80
C VAL A 41 -4.01 0.94 -2.52
N VAL A 42 -4.26 2.07 -1.85
CA VAL A 42 -5.01 3.20 -2.40
C VAL A 42 -4.17 4.45 -2.25
N GLY A 43 -4.10 5.30 -3.28
CA GLY A 43 -3.38 6.56 -3.17
C GLY A 43 -3.75 7.57 -4.24
N ASP A 44 -3.49 8.85 -3.98
CA ASP A 44 -3.88 9.97 -4.85
C ASP A 44 -2.74 10.47 -5.75
N LYS A 45 -1.56 9.84 -5.70
CA LYS A 45 -0.32 10.29 -6.35
C LYS A 45 0.13 11.72 -5.97
N LYS A 46 -0.47 12.32 -4.94
CA LYS A 46 -0.17 13.67 -4.43
C LYS A 46 0.37 13.64 -3.00
N GLY A 47 0.82 12.48 -2.54
CA GLY A 47 1.38 12.30 -1.20
C GLY A 47 0.42 11.64 -0.21
N ARG A 48 -0.77 11.18 -0.61
CA ARG A 48 -1.64 10.39 0.28
C ARG A 48 -1.67 8.93 -0.18
N VAL A 49 -1.41 8.02 0.75
CA VAL A 49 -1.43 6.58 0.50
C VAL A 49 -2.02 5.83 1.69
N GLY A 50 -2.73 4.74 1.41
CA GLY A 50 -3.37 3.92 2.42
C GLY A 50 -3.37 2.45 2.00
N VAL A 51 -3.43 1.55 2.97
CA VAL A 51 -3.43 0.11 2.74
C VAL A 51 -4.54 -0.55 3.54
N GLY A 52 -5.22 -1.49 2.89
CA GLY A 52 -6.30 -2.25 3.48
C GLY A 52 -6.15 -3.73 3.19
N LEU A 53 -6.34 -4.55 4.23
CA LEU A 53 -6.55 -5.98 4.10
C LEU A 53 -8.05 -6.27 4.13
N GLY A 54 -8.59 -6.72 3.00
CA GLY A 54 -9.98 -7.12 2.87
C GLY A 54 -10.14 -8.63 2.90
N LYS A 55 -11.18 -9.13 3.57
CA LYS A 55 -11.50 -10.57 3.61
C LYS A 55 -12.97 -10.83 3.41
N ALA A 56 -13.30 -11.73 2.49
CA ALA A 56 -14.68 -12.14 2.20
C ALA A 56 -14.74 -13.59 1.66
N ARG A 57 -15.94 -14.07 1.33
CA ARG A 57 -16.14 -15.41 0.73
C ARG A 57 -15.86 -15.41 -0.78
N ASP A 58 -16.03 -14.25 -1.40
CA ASP A 58 -15.78 -13.96 -2.80
C ASP A 58 -14.68 -12.89 -2.96
N VAL A 59 -14.04 -12.85 -4.13
CA VAL A 59 -12.90 -11.94 -4.39
C VAL A 59 -13.35 -10.49 -4.50
N ALA A 60 -14.46 -10.22 -5.19
CA ALA A 60 -14.94 -8.85 -5.43
C ALA A 60 -15.31 -8.14 -4.10
N SER A 61 -16.02 -8.82 -3.20
CA SER A 61 -16.35 -8.26 -1.89
C SER A 61 -15.12 -8.12 -1.01
N ALA A 62 -14.10 -8.99 -1.15
CA ALA A 62 -12.85 -8.83 -0.43
C ALA A 62 -12.11 -7.57 -0.90
N ILE A 63 -12.07 -7.31 -2.21
CA ILE A 63 -11.49 -6.08 -2.78
C ILE A 63 -12.23 -4.84 -2.26
N ARG A 64 -13.57 -4.80 -2.36
CA ARG A 64 -14.38 -3.67 -1.87
C ARG A 64 -14.13 -3.37 -0.38
N LYS A 65 -14.06 -4.41 0.46
CA LYS A 65 -13.71 -4.26 1.88
C LYS A 65 -12.29 -3.73 2.09
N GLY A 66 -11.34 -4.20 1.27
CA GLY A 66 -9.96 -3.72 1.29
C GLY A 66 -9.86 -2.24 0.96
N ILE A 67 -10.53 -1.80 -0.11
CA ILE A 67 -10.58 -0.39 -0.53
C ILE A 67 -11.16 0.49 0.57
N LEU A 68 -12.30 0.10 1.14
CA LEU A 68 -12.95 0.88 2.20
C LEU A 68 -12.07 1.00 3.45
N LEU A 69 -11.32 -0.05 3.80
CA LEU A 69 -10.36 0.00 4.90
C LEU A 69 -9.15 0.87 4.58
N ALA A 70 -8.64 0.79 3.35
CA ALA A 70 -7.49 1.59 2.90
C ALA A 70 -7.80 3.09 2.90
N LYS A 71 -8.99 3.50 2.40
CA LYS A 71 -9.45 4.90 2.41
C LYS A 71 -9.58 5.46 3.83
N LYS A 72 -9.95 4.63 4.81
CA LYS A 72 -10.00 5.03 6.23
C LYS A 72 -8.61 5.21 6.87
N ARG A 73 -7.57 4.61 6.29
CA ARG A 73 -6.20 4.58 6.84
C ARG A 73 -5.22 5.25 5.90
N LEU A 74 -5.59 6.43 5.38
CA LEU A 74 -4.71 7.26 4.57
C LEU A 74 -3.68 7.94 5.46
N ILE A 75 -2.41 7.82 5.08
CA ILE A 75 -1.29 8.58 5.64
C ILE A 75 -0.87 9.67 4.66
N THR A 76 -0.31 10.75 5.18
CA THR A 76 0.29 11.82 4.37
C THR A 76 1.80 11.62 4.35
N VAL A 77 2.40 11.61 3.17
CA VAL A 77 3.81 11.38 2.91
C VAL A 77 4.45 12.73 2.54
N PRO A 78 5.55 13.14 3.21
CA PRO A 78 6.28 14.34 2.81
C PRO A 78 7.01 14.08 1.49
N LEU A 79 6.73 14.91 0.49
CA LEU A 79 7.35 14.84 -0.83
C LEU A 79 8.14 16.11 -1.12
N ILE A 80 9.39 15.96 -1.54
CA ILE A 80 10.26 17.06 -1.99
C ILE A 80 10.66 16.76 -3.42
N ARG A 81 10.24 17.61 -4.38
CA ARG A 81 10.58 17.46 -5.81
C ARG A 81 10.34 16.04 -6.37
N GLY A 82 9.30 15.36 -5.89
CA GLY A 82 8.95 14.00 -6.32
C GLY A 82 9.81 12.88 -5.73
N THR A 83 10.60 13.15 -4.68
CA THR A 83 11.34 12.16 -3.88
C THR A 83 11.07 12.32 -2.37
N ILE A 84 11.66 11.44 -1.56
CA ILE A 84 11.61 11.49 -0.08
C ILE A 84 12.65 12.48 0.47
N PRO A 85 12.45 13.08 1.65
CA PRO A 85 13.38 14.09 2.19
C PRO A 85 14.76 13.55 2.61
N HIS A 86 14.80 12.40 3.28
CA HIS A 86 16.02 11.75 3.77
C HIS A 86 15.90 10.23 3.64
N ASP A 87 17.02 9.53 3.78
CA ASP A 87 17.03 8.08 3.81
C ASP A 87 16.49 7.53 5.13
N ILE A 88 15.76 6.42 5.04
CA ILE A 88 15.20 5.77 6.22
C ILE A 88 15.39 4.27 6.12
N TYR A 89 15.85 3.70 7.23
CA TYR A 89 15.90 2.27 7.44
C TYR A 89 14.90 1.89 8.52
N ILE A 90 13.99 0.97 8.21
CA ILE A 90 13.02 0.49 9.17
C ILE A 90 13.02 -1.03 9.28
N LYS A 91 12.81 -1.51 10.51
CA LYS A 91 12.58 -2.91 10.81
C LYS A 91 11.22 -3.05 11.48
N ARG A 92 10.30 -3.74 10.82
CA ARG A 92 8.99 -4.10 11.37
C ARG A 92 8.82 -5.61 11.34
N GLY A 93 8.91 -6.25 12.50
CA GLY A 93 8.97 -7.70 12.61
C GLY A 93 10.15 -8.28 11.81
N ALA A 94 9.86 -9.14 10.83
CA ALA A 94 10.85 -9.71 9.92
C ALA A 94 11.10 -8.88 8.64
N ALA A 95 10.31 -7.83 8.40
CA ALA A 95 10.53 -6.92 7.27
C ALA A 95 11.60 -5.90 7.64
N LYS A 96 12.60 -5.78 6.76
CA LYS A 96 13.68 -4.78 6.83
C LYS A 96 13.68 -4.04 5.50
N VAL A 97 13.33 -2.76 5.50
CA VAL A 97 13.18 -1.95 4.29
C VAL A 97 14.08 -0.73 4.42
N LEU A 98 14.90 -0.51 3.41
CA LEU A 98 15.71 0.68 3.24
C LEU A 98 15.11 1.52 2.11
N LEU A 99 14.81 2.78 2.39
CA LEU A 99 14.38 3.78 1.42
C LEU A 99 15.45 4.87 1.35
N LYS A 100 15.86 5.25 0.14
CA LYS A 100 16.84 6.31 -0.11
C LYS A 100 16.29 7.29 -1.14
N PRO A 101 16.49 8.61 -0.94
CA PRO A 101 16.18 9.59 -1.96
C PRO A 101 17.04 9.31 -3.20
N ALA A 102 16.48 9.62 -4.37
CA ALA A 102 17.17 9.45 -5.65
C ALA A 102 17.08 10.74 -6.47
N PRO A 103 18.11 11.05 -7.29
CA PRO A 103 18.10 12.23 -8.12
C PRO A 103 16.98 12.17 -9.17
N GLU A 104 16.59 13.33 -9.67
CA GLU A 104 15.56 13.46 -10.70
C GLU A 104 15.93 12.64 -11.95
N GLY A 105 14.98 11.86 -12.46
CA GLY A 105 15.17 11.00 -13.64
C GLY A 105 15.55 9.55 -13.31
N SER A 106 15.85 9.22 -12.04
CA SER A 106 16.16 7.84 -11.62
C SER A 106 14.98 6.88 -11.72
N GLY A 107 13.76 7.41 -11.59
CA GLY A 107 12.54 6.59 -11.52
C GLY A 107 12.42 5.82 -10.20
N VAL A 108 11.46 4.89 -10.17
CA VAL A 108 11.15 4.09 -8.98
C VAL A 108 11.92 2.76 -9.02
N ILE A 109 13.03 2.70 -8.28
CA ILE A 109 13.82 1.48 -8.11
C ILE A 109 13.40 0.82 -6.79
N ALA A 110 12.42 -0.09 -6.90
CA ALA A 110 11.82 -0.73 -5.73
C ALA A 110 11.37 -2.18 -5.98
N GLY A 111 11.41 -2.98 -4.93
CA GLY A 111 10.80 -4.32 -4.94
C GLY A 111 9.28 -4.23 -5.06
N GLY A 112 8.63 -5.21 -5.70
CA GLY A 112 7.22 -5.10 -6.12
C GLY A 112 6.24 -4.62 -5.03
N ALA A 113 6.35 -5.12 -3.80
CA ALA A 113 5.50 -4.72 -2.69
C ALA A 113 5.70 -3.23 -2.29
N VAL A 114 6.95 -2.77 -2.25
CA VAL A 114 7.32 -1.39 -1.93
C VAL A 114 6.95 -0.44 -3.08
N ARG A 115 7.19 -0.89 -4.31
CA ARG A 115 6.92 -0.16 -5.55
C ARG A 115 5.46 0.29 -5.64
N VAL A 116 4.52 -0.61 -5.38
CA VAL A 116 3.09 -0.29 -5.46
C VAL A 116 2.71 0.83 -4.47
N VAL A 117 3.28 0.81 -3.26
CA VAL A 117 3.01 1.83 -2.23
C VAL A 117 3.61 3.18 -2.62
N VAL A 118 4.88 3.18 -3.05
CA VAL A 118 5.61 4.39 -3.44
C VAL A 118 4.97 5.06 -4.67
N GLU A 119 4.59 4.27 -5.67
CA GLU A 119 3.89 4.78 -6.86
C GLU A 119 2.51 5.36 -6.51
N ALA A 120 1.75 4.68 -5.64
CA ALA A 120 0.45 5.18 -5.18
C ALA A 120 0.57 6.46 -4.34
N ALA A 121 1.67 6.62 -3.60
CA ALA A 121 1.99 7.85 -2.88
C ALA A 121 2.39 9.02 -3.81
N GLY A 122 2.77 8.75 -5.06
CA GLY A 122 3.20 9.77 -6.02
C GLY A 122 4.70 10.06 -6.03
N ILE A 123 5.50 9.20 -5.39
CA ILE A 123 6.96 9.30 -5.44
C ILE A 123 7.43 8.86 -6.83
N ARG A 124 8.17 9.73 -7.52
CA ARG A 124 8.68 9.48 -8.87
C ARG A 124 10.10 8.94 -8.85
N ASN A 125 10.92 9.40 -7.92
CA ASN A 125 12.33 9.03 -7.82
C ASN A 125 12.61 8.46 -6.43
N ILE A 126 13.00 7.19 -6.36
CA ILE A 126 13.42 6.56 -5.10
C ILE A 126 14.29 5.35 -5.38
N SER A 127 15.26 5.09 -4.50
CA SER A 127 15.98 3.83 -4.46
C SER A 127 15.60 3.09 -3.19
N SER A 128 15.20 1.83 -3.31
CA SER A 128 14.83 1.03 -2.15
C SER A 128 15.34 -0.40 -2.23
N LYS A 129 15.59 -0.97 -1.06
CA LYS A 129 15.99 -2.38 -0.93
C LYS A 129 15.24 -3.03 0.21
N VAL A 130 14.65 -4.18 -0.10
CA VAL A 130 14.12 -5.10 0.91
C VAL A 130 15.25 -6.04 1.31
N LEU A 131 15.65 -6.00 2.58
CA LEU A 131 16.77 -6.77 3.15
C LEU A 131 16.31 -7.92 4.06
N GLY A 132 14.99 -8.03 4.30
CA GLY A 132 14.41 -9.02 5.20
C GLY A 132 13.53 -10.03 4.47
N THR A 133 12.29 -10.16 4.93
CA THR A 133 11.32 -11.13 4.38
C THR A 133 10.88 -10.82 2.95
N LYS A 134 10.49 -11.87 2.22
CA LYS A 134 9.82 -11.80 0.91
C LYS A 134 8.30 -11.60 1.02
N ASN A 135 7.74 -11.61 2.24
CA ASN A 135 6.29 -11.46 2.43
C ASN A 135 5.81 -10.05 2.05
N PRO A 136 4.96 -9.89 1.01
CA PRO A 136 4.49 -8.58 0.55
C PRO A 136 3.70 -7.83 1.62
N ALA A 137 2.89 -8.52 2.44
CA ALA A 137 2.09 -7.89 3.48
C ALA A 137 2.99 -7.16 4.49
N SER A 138 3.99 -7.85 5.03
CA SER A 138 4.93 -7.28 6.00
C SER A 138 5.73 -6.13 5.40
N ASN A 139 6.18 -6.27 4.15
CA ASN A 139 6.95 -5.23 3.47
C ASN A 139 6.11 -3.97 3.21
N ILE A 140 4.83 -4.11 2.84
CA ILE A 140 3.92 -2.98 2.65
C ILE A 140 3.71 -2.21 3.95
N TYR A 141 3.41 -2.93 5.04
CA TYR A 141 3.21 -2.28 6.35
C TYR A 141 4.49 -1.61 6.86
N ALA A 142 5.66 -2.24 6.66
CA ALA A 142 6.94 -1.62 6.97
C ALA A 142 7.17 -0.35 6.13
N THR A 143 6.82 -0.37 4.84
CA THR A 143 6.95 0.79 3.96
C THR A 143 6.06 1.95 4.40
N LEU A 144 4.80 1.68 4.77
CA LEU A 144 3.90 2.72 5.30
C LEU A 144 4.46 3.36 6.57
N GLU A 145 5.02 2.55 7.47
CA GLU A 145 5.62 3.04 8.71
C GLU A 145 6.88 3.86 8.45
N ALA A 146 7.70 3.47 7.47
CA ALA A 146 8.83 4.26 7.01
C ALA A 146 8.37 5.62 6.49
N LEU A 147 7.39 5.64 5.58
CA LEU A 147 6.88 6.88 5.00
C LEU A 147 6.22 7.80 6.03
N SER A 148 5.56 7.24 7.04
CA SER A 148 4.97 8.00 8.14
C SER A 148 6.00 8.56 9.12
N SER A 149 7.20 7.96 9.18
CA SER A 149 8.28 8.40 10.07
C SER A 149 9.17 9.46 9.44
N LEU A 150 8.99 9.74 8.14
CA LEU A 150 9.71 10.81 7.46
C LEU A 150 9.29 12.16 8.06
N MET A 151 10.28 12.87 8.59
CA MET A 151 10.18 14.28 8.93
C MET A 151 10.18 15.13 7.64
N LYS A 152 9.45 16.24 7.67
CA LYS A 152 9.43 17.25 6.59
C LYS A 152 10.76 17.98 6.47
#